data_AF-A0A0F0H402-F1
#
_entry.id   AF-A0A0F0H402-F1
#
_cell.length_a   1.000
_cell.length_b   1.000
_cell.length_c   1.000
_cell.angle_alpha   90.00
_cell.angle_beta   90.00
_cell.angle_gamma   90.00
#
_symmetry.space_group_name_H-M   'P 1'
#
loop_
_entity.id
_entity.type
_entity.pdbx_description
1 polymer ?
#
loop_
_entity_poly.entity_id
_entity_poly.type
_entity_poly.pdbx_seq_one_letter_code
_entity_poly.pdbx_strand_id
1 'polypeptide(L)'
;MSETETPYAAPARAPGGPHWKPALGRVGRLTPREQETFLLLAEGLSNESMAQRLHVTERTVRAHVAAVMEKLELSSRLAVCLASYAFATEGIPRPV
;
A
#
# COMPACT_ATOMS: atom_id res chain seq x y z
N MET A 1 -36.63 -25.11 -24.02
CA MET A 1 -36.06 -23.83 -23.55
C MET A 1 -36.16 -23.84 -22.04
N SER A 2 -35.10 -24.24 -21.36
CA SER A 2 -35.01 -24.19 -19.90
C SER A 2 -33.72 -23.45 -19.59
N GLU A 3 -33.87 -22.19 -19.23
CA GLU A 3 -32.79 -21.29 -18.84
C GLU A 3 -32.19 -21.83 -17.53
N THR A 4 -31.00 -22.43 -17.62
CA THR A 4 -30.15 -22.61 -16.46
C THR A 4 -29.61 -21.25 -16.05
N GLU A 5 -30.34 -20.55 -15.19
CA GLU A 5 -29.75 -19.51 -14.34
C GLU A 5 -28.73 -20.19 -13.44
N THR A 6 -27.48 -20.19 -13.88
CA THR A 6 -26.34 -20.51 -13.03
C THR A 6 -26.26 -19.37 -12.02
N PRO A 7 -26.46 -19.61 -10.71
CA PRO A 7 -26.31 -18.54 -9.74
C PRO A 7 -24.87 -18.05 -9.84
N TYR A 8 -24.69 -16.75 -10.07
CA TYR A 8 -23.37 -16.11 -9.96
C TYR A 8 -22.91 -16.30 -8.50
N ALA A 9 -22.14 -17.35 -8.26
CA ALA A 9 -21.47 -17.56 -6.99
C ALA A 9 -20.48 -16.42 -6.83
N ALA A 10 -20.83 -15.44 -5.98
CA ALA A 10 -19.90 -14.41 -5.56
C ALA A 10 -18.57 -15.08 -5.21
N PRO A 11 -17.41 -14.61 -5.71
CA PRO A 11 -16.15 -15.27 -5.46
C PRO A 11 -16.01 -15.45 -3.95
N ALA A 12 -15.86 -16.71 -3.52
CA ALA A 12 -15.65 -17.09 -2.14
C ALA A 12 -14.60 -16.12 -1.56
N ARG A 13 -15.03 -15.33 -0.57
CA ARG A 13 -14.26 -14.23 0.02
C ARG A 13 -12.82 -14.69 0.19
N ALA A 14 -11.91 -14.07 -0.57
CA ALA A 14 -10.49 -14.40 -0.54
C ALA A 14 -10.02 -14.43 0.94
N PRO A 15 -9.22 -15.43 1.35
CA PRO A 15 -8.78 -15.54 2.73
C PRO A 15 -7.99 -14.27 3.10
N GLY A 16 -8.59 -13.46 3.96
CA GLY A 16 -8.03 -12.20 4.45
C GLY A 16 -8.29 -11.01 3.52
N GLY A 17 -9.21 -10.11 3.93
CA GLY A 17 -9.16 -8.73 3.45
C GLY A 17 -7.76 -8.13 3.71
N PRO A 18 -7.39 -7.00 3.07
CA PRO A 18 -6.02 -6.48 3.13
C PRO A 18 -5.57 -6.39 4.59
N HIS A 19 -4.61 -7.25 4.97
CA HIS A 19 -4.11 -7.38 6.34
C HIS A 19 -3.12 -6.25 6.65
N TRP A 20 -3.56 -5.02 6.45
CA TRP A 20 -2.74 -3.82 6.56
C TRP A 20 -2.52 -3.39 8.00
N LYS A 21 -3.45 -3.71 8.92
CA LYS A 21 -3.36 -3.30 10.33
C LYS A 21 -2.09 -3.82 11.05
N PRO A 22 -1.73 -5.12 10.97
CA PRO A 22 -0.48 -5.60 11.56
C PRO A 22 0.78 -4.94 11.01
N ALA A 23 0.73 -4.44 9.76
CA ALA A 23 1.87 -3.79 9.14
C ALA A 23 2.24 -2.44 9.80
N LEU A 24 1.30 -1.78 10.50
CA LEU A 24 1.59 -0.53 11.22
C LEU A 24 2.71 -0.70 12.26
N GLY A 25 2.77 -1.86 12.93
CA GLY A 25 3.84 -2.17 13.88
C GLY A 25 5.22 -2.35 13.24
N ARG A 26 5.31 -2.46 11.91
CA ARG A 26 6.55 -2.62 11.15
C ARG A 26 7.02 -1.33 10.45
N VAL A 27 6.23 -0.24 10.49
CA VAL A 27 6.58 1.02 9.83
C VAL A 27 7.92 1.58 10.34
N GLY A 28 8.26 1.36 11.62
CA GLY A 28 9.57 1.74 12.18
C GLY A 28 10.78 1.02 11.57
N ARG A 29 10.59 -0.03 10.76
CA ARG A 29 11.68 -0.74 10.04
C ARG A 29 12.02 -0.09 8.70
N LEU A 30 11.18 0.83 8.23
CA LEU A 30 11.41 1.54 6.98
C LEU A 30 12.55 2.54 7.15
N THR A 31 13.43 2.62 6.14
CA THR A 31 14.43 3.68 6.04
C THR A 31 13.75 5.05 5.81
N PRO A 32 14.45 6.17 6.02
CA PRO A 32 13.86 7.50 5.79
C PRO A 32 13.23 7.66 4.40
N ARG A 33 13.90 7.17 3.34
CA ARG A 33 13.37 7.24 1.96
C ARG A 33 12.16 6.33 1.73
N GLU A 34 12.14 5.17 2.37
CA GLU A 34 10.99 4.27 2.32
C GLU A 34 9.81 4.84 3.11
N GLN A 35 10.05 5.54 4.23
CA GLN A 35 9.01 6.25 4.98
C GLN A 35 8.41 7.39 4.16
N GLU A 36 9.23 8.21 3.50
CA GLU A 36 8.75 9.24 2.56
C GLU A 36 7.88 8.62 1.46
N THR A 37 8.37 7.55 0.81
CA THR A 37 7.63 6.81 -0.21
C THR A 37 6.31 6.27 0.35
N PHE A 38 6.34 5.67 1.53
CA PHE A 38 5.17 5.14 2.23
C PHE A 38 4.13 6.22 2.49
N LEU A 39 4.53 7.39 3.03
CA LEU A 39 3.63 8.49 3.32
C LEU A 39 2.98 9.06 2.05
N LEU A 40 3.72 9.17 0.95
CA LEU A 40 3.17 9.60 -0.33
C LEU A 40 2.14 8.61 -0.90
N LEU A 41 2.19 7.34 -0.52
CA LEU A 41 1.16 6.36 -0.92
C LEU A 41 -0.21 6.61 -0.25
N ALA A 42 -0.27 7.31 0.89
CA ALA A 42 -1.55 7.71 1.49
C ALA A 42 -2.32 8.69 0.62
N GLU A 43 -1.61 9.48 -0.20
CA GLU A 43 -2.21 10.45 -1.12
C GLU A 43 -2.74 9.79 -2.42
N GLY A 44 -2.50 8.49 -2.62
CA GLY A 44 -2.93 7.79 -3.83
C GLY A 44 -2.18 8.19 -5.10
N LEU A 45 -1.00 8.82 -4.97
CA LEU A 45 -0.21 9.28 -6.10
C LEU A 45 0.25 8.12 -7.00
N SER A 46 0.42 8.39 -8.29
CA SER A 46 1.06 7.47 -9.23
C SER A 46 2.58 7.41 -8.97
N ASN A 47 3.25 6.36 -9.46
CA ASN A 47 4.71 6.26 -9.33
C ASN A 47 5.43 7.43 -10.02
N GLU A 48 4.87 7.96 -11.11
CA GLU A 48 5.42 9.12 -11.82
C GLU A 48 5.33 10.39 -10.95
N SER A 49 4.17 10.66 -10.36
CA SER A 49 3.99 11.83 -9.48
C SER A 49 4.86 11.72 -8.22
N MET A 50 4.99 10.52 -7.66
CA MET A 50 5.92 10.26 -6.56
C MET A 50 7.37 10.51 -6.98
N ALA A 51 7.77 10.10 -8.18
CA ALA A 51 9.11 10.28 -8.70
C ALA A 51 9.47 11.76 -8.83
N GLN A 52 8.53 12.58 -9.32
CA GLN A 52 8.68 14.03 -9.39
C GLN A 52 8.86 14.65 -8.01
N ARG A 53 8.02 14.29 -7.02
CA ARG A 53 8.13 14.84 -5.66
C ARG A 53 9.41 14.42 -4.93
N LEU A 54 9.82 13.17 -5.11
CA LEU A 54 11.03 12.62 -4.49
C LEU A 54 12.32 12.98 -5.26
N HIS A 55 12.21 13.63 -6.42
CA HIS A 55 13.34 13.95 -7.31
C HIS A 55 14.14 12.70 -7.72
N VAL A 56 13.43 11.61 -8.03
CA VAL A 56 14.02 10.32 -8.47
C VAL A 56 13.34 9.83 -9.76
N THR A 57 13.76 8.67 -10.27
CA THR A 57 13.09 8.05 -11.42
C THR A 57 11.89 7.20 -10.99
N GLU A 58 10.93 6.97 -11.89
CA GLU A 58 9.81 6.05 -11.65
C GLU A 58 10.30 4.64 -11.29
N ARG A 59 11.39 4.19 -11.92
CA ARG A 59 12.05 2.90 -11.59
C ARG A 59 12.51 2.86 -10.14
N THR A 60 13.08 3.95 -9.64
CA THR A 60 13.51 4.08 -8.24
C THR A 60 12.31 4.03 -7.29
N VAL A 61 11.21 4.71 -7.62
CA VAL A 61 9.96 4.63 -6.83
C VAL A 61 9.44 3.20 -6.78
N ARG A 62 9.41 2.49 -7.91
CA ARG A 62 8.99 1.08 -7.94
C ARG A 62 9.85 0.21 -7.02
N ALA A 63 11.16 0.44 -6.99
CA ALA A 63 12.07 -0.26 -6.08
C ALA A 63 11.79 0.07 -4.61
N HIS A 64 11.56 1.34 -4.27
CA HIS A 64 11.18 1.74 -2.91
C HIS A 64 9.83 1.16 -2.49
N VAL A 65 8.82 1.16 -3.37
CA VAL A 65 7.51 0.55 -3.11
C VAL A 65 7.65 -0.95 -2.87
N ALA A 66 8.47 -1.64 -3.66
CA ALA A 66 8.73 -3.07 -3.47
C ALA A 66 9.40 -3.34 -2.11
N ALA A 67 10.42 -2.55 -1.74
CA ALA A 67 11.10 -2.67 -0.45
C ALA A 67 10.15 -2.37 0.73
N VAL A 68 9.27 -1.36 0.60
CA VAL A 68 8.24 -1.05 1.59
C VAL A 68 7.27 -2.23 1.74
N MET A 69 6.79 -2.79 0.63
CA MET A 69 5.90 -3.95 0.61
C MET A 69 6.53 -5.16 1.29
N GLU A 70 7.80 -5.44 1.00
CA GLU A 70 8.56 -6.52 1.63
C GLU A 70 8.71 -6.32 3.14
N LYS A 71 9.15 -5.14 3.58
CA LYS A 71 9.37 -4.82 5.00
C LYS A 71 8.08 -4.79 5.82
N LEU A 72 6.98 -4.41 5.19
CA LEU A 72 5.65 -4.38 5.80
C LEU A 72 4.92 -5.73 5.69
N GLU A 73 5.49 -6.69 4.95
CA GLU A 73 4.90 -7.99 4.60
C GLU A 73 3.53 -7.83 3.94
N LEU A 74 3.43 -6.90 2.98
CA LEU A 74 2.22 -6.59 2.23
C LEU A 74 2.41 -6.95 0.76
N SER A 75 1.48 -7.71 0.20
CA SER A 75 1.51 -8.14 -1.21
C SER A 75 0.69 -7.25 -2.14
N SER A 76 -0.02 -6.25 -1.62
CA SER A 76 -0.88 -5.37 -2.39
C SER A 76 -0.54 -3.90 -2.16
N ARG A 77 -0.38 -3.13 -3.24
CA ARG A 77 -0.25 -1.67 -3.19
C ARG A 77 -1.44 -1.05 -2.44
N LEU A 78 -2.65 -1.53 -2.67
CA LEU A 78 -3.84 -1.04 -1.96
C LEU A 78 -3.71 -1.26 -0.45
N ALA A 79 -3.19 -2.40 -0.01
CA ALA A 79 -2.94 -2.65 1.41
C ALA A 79 -1.90 -1.69 1.99
N VAL A 80 -0.85 -1.35 1.24
CA VAL A 80 0.13 -0.33 1.66
C VAL A 80 -0.48 1.06 1.71
N CYS A 81 -1.29 1.45 0.72
CA CYS A 81 -2.01 2.72 0.72
C CYS A 81 -2.95 2.83 1.93
N LEU A 82 -3.69 1.77 2.26
CA LEU A 82 -4.55 1.73 3.45
C LEU A 82 -3.75 1.80 4.75
N ALA A 83 -2.64 1.05 4.85
CA ALA A 83 -1.73 1.15 5.99
C ALA A 83 -1.19 2.58 6.15
N SER A 84 -0.76 3.20 5.07
CA SER A 84 -0.22 4.56 5.07
C SER A 84 -1.27 5.59 5.44
N TYR A 85 -2.48 5.48 4.86
CA TYR A 85 -3.59 6.35 5.19
C TYR A 85 -3.96 6.24 6.68
N ALA A 86 -4.10 5.03 7.21
CA ALA A 86 -4.39 4.81 8.62
C ALA A 86 -3.26 5.31 9.53
N PHE A 87 -1.99 5.10 9.15
CA PHE A 87 -0.84 5.62 9.88
C PHE A 87 -0.87 7.16 9.97
N ALA A 88 -1.24 7.83 8.87
CA ALA A 88 -1.33 9.27 8.80
C ALA A 88 -2.54 9.84 9.56
N THR A 89 -3.66 9.12 9.62
CA THR A 89 -4.89 9.58 10.31
C THR A 89 -4.93 9.22 11.79
N GLU A 90 -4.23 8.16 12.23
CA GLU A 90 -4.09 7.80 13.64
C GLU A 90 -3.08 8.70 14.40
N GLY A 91 -2.55 9.74 13.75
CA GLY A 91 -1.83 10.82 14.44
C GLY A 91 -0.36 10.54 14.78
N ILE A 92 0.30 9.63 14.06
CA ILE A 92 1.74 9.41 14.23
C ILE A 92 2.48 10.52 13.47
N PRO A 93 3.31 11.35 14.14
CA PRO A 93 3.88 12.56 13.57
C PRO A 93 4.71 12.25 12.31
N ARG A 94 4.51 13.03 11.24
CA ARG A 94 5.39 13.01 10.06
C ARG A 94 6.81 13.33 10.52
N PRO A 95 7.82 12.49 10.21
CA PRO A 95 9.19 12.92 10.37
C PRO A 95 9.42 14.11 9.42
N VAL A 96 9.85 15.24 10.00
CA VAL A 96 10.29 16.44 9.30
C VAL A 96 11.70 16.26 8.74
#